data_AF-A0A8D0H3H8-F1
#
_entry.id   AF-A0A8D0H3H8-F1
#
_cell.length_a   1.000
_cell.length_b   1.000
_cell.length_c   1.000
_cell.angle_alpha   90.00
_cell.angle_beta   90.00
_cell.angle_gamma   90.00
#
_symmetry.space_group_name_H-M   'P 1'
#
loop_
_entity.id
_entity.type
_entity.pdbx_description
1 polymer ?
#
loop_
_entity_poly.entity_id
_entity_poly.type
_entity_poly.pdbx_seq_one_letter_code
_entity_poly.pdbx_strand_id
1 'polypeptide(L)'
;YRELAYRFVIGPYLVSVLCHYAYNCAADCDPAGSFFPSDIDECAAKMHYCHANTVCVNLPGSYRCDCVPGYIRVDDFSCTEHDECGSRQHNCDENAICTNTVRGHSCTCKPGYVGNGTICRAFCEEGCRYGGTCVAPNKCVCPSGFTGKHCEKDIDECAEGIIECHNHSRCVNLPGWYHCECRSGFHDNGTYSLSGESCVDIDECALRTHTCWNDSACVNLAGGFDCLCPSGPSCTGDCPHEGGLKQNGQVWTLKGDRCSVCSCKDGKIFCRRTACDCENPSVDLFCCPECDTRVTSQCLDQNGHKLYRSGDNWTYSCQQCRCLEGEVDCWPLTCPAQSCEYTALSDGECCPRCVSDPCLADNITYDIRKTFLDGYGITRLSGSVWTMVGSPCTTCKCKVRE
;
A
#
# COMPACT_ATOMS: atom_id res chain seq x y z
N TYR A 1 77.15 -40.74 -8.97
CA TYR A 1 77.44 -42.12 -9.38
C TYR A 1 78.58 -42.68 -8.53
N ARG A 2 78.27 -43.40 -7.45
CA ARG A 2 79.23 -44.23 -6.73
C ARG A 2 78.70 -45.65 -6.77
N GLU A 3 79.44 -46.55 -7.43
CA GLU A 3 79.15 -47.98 -7.42
C GLU A 3 79.49 -48.56 -6.04
N LEU A 4 78.55 -49.25 -5.40
CA LEU A 4 78.82 -50.06 -4.21
C LEU A 4 79.00 -51.50 -4.67
N ALA A 5 80.27 -51.91 -4.78
CA ALA A 5 80.62 -53.31 -5.03
C ALA A 5 80.58 -54.08 -3.72
N TYR A 6 79.59 -54.95 -3.55
CA TYR A 6 79.57 -55.91 -2.44
C TYR A 6 80.31 -57.18 -2.87
N ARG A 7 81.31 -57.58 -2.09
CA ARG A 7 82.04 -58.83 -2.27
C ARG A 7 81.51 -59.85 -1.27
N PHE A 8 80.93 -60.93 -1.77
CA PHE A 8 80.52 -62.06 -0.94
C PHE A 8 81.37 -63.29 -1.29
N VAL A 9 81.68 -64.09 -0.27
CA VAL A 9 82.40 -65.36 -0.43
C VAL A 9 81.36 -66.47 -0.31
N ILE A 10 81.13 -67.21 -1.39
CA ILE A 10 80.28 -68.41 -1.39
C ILE A 10 81.17 -69.58 -1.81
N GLY A 11 81.61 -70.37 -0.84
CA GLY A 11 82.57 -71.47 -1.07
C GLY A 11 83.91 -70.95 -1.65
N PRO A 12 84.53 -71.65 -2.62
CA PRO A 12 85.83 -71.26 -3.18
C PRO A 12 85.77 -70.11 -4.20
N TYR A 13 84.58 -69.55 -4.47
CA TYR A 13 84.38 -68.51 -5.48
C TYR A 13 84.15 -67.14 -4.83
N LEU A 14 84.90 -66.14 -5.30
CA LEU A 14 84.69 -64.73 -4.98
C LEU A 14 83.65 -64.18 -5.96
N VAL A 15 82.44 -63.88 -5.50
CA VAL A 15 81.38 -63.32 -6.34
C VAL A 15 81.33 -61.81 -6.10
N SER A 16 81.52 -61.05 -7.18
CA SER A 16 81.44 -59.59 -7.18
C SER A 16 80.10 -59.19 -7.78
N VAL A 17 79.20 -58.62 -6.99
CA VAL A 17 77.90 -58.15 -7.48
C VAL A 17 77.93 -56.63 -7.60
N LEU A 18 77.72 -56.14 -8.82
CA LEU A 18 77.49 -54.73 -9.11
C LEU A 18 76.02 -54.44 -8.85
N CYS A 19 75.70 -53.95 -7.65
CA CYS A 19 74.34 -53.53 -7.32
C CYS A 19 74.18 -52.06 -7.82
N HIS A 20 73.23 -51.82 -8.73
CA HIS A 20 72.78 -50.47 -9.05
C HIS A 20 71.85 -49.98 -7.93
N TYR A 21 71.86 -48.69 -7.62
CA TYR A 21 71.18 -48.08 -6.46
C TYR A 21 69.68 -48.39 -6.33
N ALA A 22 69.04 -48.89 -7.39
CA ALA A 22 67.60 -49.18 -7.48
C ALA A 22 67.24 -50.69 -7.37
N TYR A 23 68.18 -51.56 -7.00
CA TYR A 23 67.89 -52.98 -6.78
C TYR A 23 68.53 -53.44 -5.47
N ASN A 24 67.76 -54.13 -4.63
CA ASN A 24 68.31 -54.74 -3.44
C ASN A 24 68.95 -56.07 -3.79
N CYS A 25 70.20 -56.25 -3.35
CA CYS A 25 70.85 -57.54 -3.31
C CYS A 25 70.35 -58.32 -2.06
N ALA A 26 69.03 -58.57 -1.96
CA ALA A 26 68.45 -59.36 -0.88
C ALA A 26 68.56 -60.86 -1.20
N ALA A 27 69.15 -61.60 -0.27
CA ALA A 27 69.51 -62.99 -0.40
C ALA A 27 68.31 -63.93 -0.25
N ASP A 28 67.49 -64.07 -1.29
CA ASP A 28 66.60 -65.22 -1.42
C ASP A 28 67.14 -66.14 -2.52
N CYS A 29 67.91 -67.14 -2.08
CA CYS A 29 68.47 -68.17 -2.95
C CYS A 29 67.41 -69.24 -3.24
N ASP A 30 67.01 -69.40 -4.50
CA ASP A 30 66.35 -70.63 -4.97
C ASP A 30 67.36 -71.80 -4.91
N PRO A 31 66.95 -73.08 -4.78
CA PRO A 31 67.85 -74.24 -4.63
C PRO A 31 68.85 -74.44 -5.79
N ALA A 32 68.72 -73.68 -6.88
CA ALA A 32 69.57 -73.72 -8.07
C ALA A 32 70.61 -72.58 -8.15
N GLY A 33 70.67 -71.66 -7.18
CA GLY A 33 71.76 -70.67 -7.09
C GLY A 33 71.73 -69.49 -8.07
N SER A 34 70.57 -69.17 -8.66
CA SER A 34 70.38 -67.96 -9.47
C SER A 34 69.95 -66.76 -8.62
N PHE A 35 70.76 -65.70 -8.62
CA PHE A 35 70.47 -64.42 -7.96
C PHE A 35 69.63 -63.53 -8.88
N PHE A 36 68.38 -63.28 -8.53
CA PHE A 36 67.54 -62.34 -9.28
C PHE A 36 67.56 -60.98 -8.56
N PRO A 37 67.85 -59.87 -9.27
CA PRO A 37 67.72 -58.55 -8.68
C PRO A 37 66.23 -58.31 -8.38
N SER A 38 65.87 -58.29 -7.11
CA SER A 38 64.56 -57.82 -6.67
C SER A 38 64.57 -56.31 -6.63
N ASP A 39 63.54 -55.71 -7.21
CA ASP A 39 63.25 -54.30 -7.09
C ASP A 39 63.20 -53.87 -5.61
N ILE A 40 63.78 -52.71 -5.28
CA ILE A 40 63.67 -52.15 -3.94
C ILE A 40 62.40 -51.30 -3.89
N ASP A 41 61.46 -51.63 -3.01
CA ASP A 41 60.31 -50.75 -2.79
C ASP A 41 60.73 -49.51 -1.99
N GLU A 42 61.09 -48.43 -2.68
CA GLU A 42 61.52 -47.20 -2.02
C GLU A 42 60.41 -46.55 -1.18
N CYS A 43 59.13 -46.82 -1.51
CA CYS A 43 57.97 -46.32 -0.79
C CYS A 43 57.79 -47.04 0.55
N ALA A 44 57.93 -48.37 0.59
CA ALA A 44 57.90 -49.14 1.83
C ALA A 44 59.14 -48.90 2.70
N ALA A 45 60.31 -48.77 2.06
CA ALA A 45 61.59 -48.51 2.74
C ALA A 45 61.74 -47.06 3.23
N LYS A 46 60.83 -46.15 2.85
CA LYS A 46 60.93 -44.69 3.08
C LYS A 46 62.23 -44.09 2.54
N MET A 47 62.74 -44.63 1.43
CA MET A 47 63.96 -44.21 0.74
C MET A 47 63.65 -43.39 -0.52
N HIS A 48 62.63 -42.54 -0.44
CA HIS A 48 62.17 -41.69 -1.54
C HIS A 48 62.28 -40.20 -1.20
N TYR A 49 62.46 -39.34 -2.20
CA TYR A 49 62.50 -37.87 -2.04
C TYR A 49 61.14 -37.18 -2.26
N CYS A 50 60.02 -37.93 -2.31
CA CYS A 50 58.69 -37.35 -2.45
C CYS A 50 58.37 -36.35 -1.32
N HIS A 51 58.12 -35.08 -1.69
CA HIS A 51 57.80 -33.98 -0.78
C HIS A 51 56.31 -34.00 -0.37
N ALA A 52 55.90 -33.04 0.45
CA ALA A 52 54.50 -32.90 0.89
C ALA A 52 53.53 -32.82 -0.31
N ASN A 53 52.29 -33.30 -0.11
CA ASN A 53 51.21 -33.35 -1.11
C ASN A 53 51.45 -34.29 -2.31
N THR A 54 52.29 -35.31 -2.11
CA THR A 54 52.55 -36.37 -3.10
C THR A 54 52.32 -37.77 -2.50
N VAL A 55 52.08 -38.75 -3.37
CA VAL A 55 51.96 -40.17 -3.07
C VAL A 55 53.11 -40.89 -3.79
N CYS A 56 53.91 -41.63 -3.03
CA CYS A 56 54.99 -42.45 -3.59
C CYS A 56 54.39 -43.68 -4.30
N VAL A 57 54.83 -43.93 -5.53
CA VAL A 57 54.49 -45.13 -6.31
C VAL A 57 55.78 -45.85 -6.69
N ASN A 58 55.91 -47.09 -6.20
CA ASN A 58 57.04 -47.96 -6.52
C ASN A 58 56.93 -48.48 -7.97
N LEU A 59 58.03 -48.49 -8.71
CA LEU A 59 58.12 -49.02 -10.07
C LEU A 59 59.33 -49.94 -10.19
N PRO A 60 59.32 -50.93 -11.10
CA PRO A 60 60.49 -51.77 -11.31
C PRO A 60 61.72 -50.94 -11.71
N GLY A 61 62.70 -50.85 -10.81
CA GLY A 61 63.96 -50.14 -10.97
C GLY A 61 63.94 -48.64 -10.66
N SER A 62 62.86 -48.08 -10.09
CA SER A 62 62.75 -46.67 -9.65
C SER A 62 61.44 -46.42 -8.90
N TYR A 63 61.30 -45.29 -8.23
CA TYR A 63 59.99 -44.78 -7.78
C TYR A 63 59.58 -43.53 -8.57
N ARG A 64 58.31 -43.13 -8.44
CA ARG A 64 57.83 -41.80 -8.82
C ARG A 64 56.92 -41.21 -7.74
N CYS A 65 56.77 -39.89 -7.74
CA CYS A 65 55.87 -39.19 -6.85
C CYS A 65 54.68 -38.64 -7.64
N ASP A 66 53.48 -39.15 -7.37
CA ASP A 66 52.23 -38.68 -7.99
C ASP A 66 51.56 -37.64 -7.10
N CYS A 67 51.05 -36.54 -7.66
CA CYS A 67 50.37 -35.52 -6.87
C CYS A 67 49.07 -36.07 -6.27
N VAL A 68 48.77 -35.69 -5.02
CA VAL A 68 47.44 -35.90 -4.44
C VAL A 68 46.40 -35.14 -5.29
N PRO A 69 45.17 -35.68 -5.49
CA PRO A 69 44.13 -34.96 -6.22
C PRO A 69 43.90 -33.53 -5.67
N GLY A 70 43.84 -32.53 -6.54
CA GLY A 70 43.73 -31.10 -6.18
C GLY A 70 45.08 -30.35 -6.14
N TYR A 71 46.20 -31.05 -6.32
CA TYR A 71 47.53 -30.46 -6.40
C TYR A 71 48.10 -30.59 -7.82
N ILE A 72 48.75 -29.54 -8.30
CA ILE A 72 49.49 -29.51 -9.57
C ILE A 72 50.98 -29.76 -9.35
N ARG A 73 51.58 -30.47 -10.30
CA ARG A 73 53.01 -30.80 -10.28
C ARG A 73 53.85 -29.53 -10.48
N VAL A 74 54.76 -29.27 -9.56
CA VAL A 74 55.80 -28.22 -9.71
C VAL A 74 57.09 -28.84 -10.26
N ASP A 75 57.47 -29.99 -9.72
CA ASP A 75 58.60 -30.80 -10.17
C ASP A 75 58.31 -32.31 -9.98
N ASP A 76 59.28 -33.16 -10.28
CA ASP A 76 59.11 -34.63 -10.20
C ASP A 76 58.81 -35.14 -8.78
N PHE A 77 59.08 -34.32 -7.75
CA PHE A 77 58.97 -34.69 -6.33
C PHE A 77 58.00 -33.83 -5.53
N SER A 78 57.51 -32.71 -6.08
CA SER A 78 56.74 -31.68 -5.37
C SER A 78 55.50 -31.23 -6.12
N CYS A 79 54.40 -31.02 -5.37
CA CYS A 79 53.14 -30.50 -5.90
C CYS A 79 52.62 -29.34 -5.04
N THR A 80 52.06 -28.32 -5.70
CA THR A 80 51.39 -27.17 -5.05
C THR A 80 49.90 -27.20 -5.31
N GLU A 81 49.10 -26.49 -4.52
CA GLU A 81 47.66 -26.38 -4.77
C GLU A 81 47.41 -25.83 -6.18
N HIS A 82 46.41 -26.38 -6.86
CA HIS A 82 45.93 -25.80 -8.10
C HIS A 82 45.28 -24.43 -7.77
N ASP A 83 45.61 -23.40 -8.53
CA ASP A 83 44.95 -22.09 -8.39
C ASP A 83 43.79 -22.02 -9.41
N GLU A 84 42.64 -22.57 -9.05
CA GLU A 84 41.44 -22.55 -9.91
C GLU A 84 40.98 -21.11 -10.17
N CYS A 85 41.11 -20.21 -9.18
CA CYS A 85 40.68 -18.82 -9.27
C CYS A 85 41.55 -17.98 -10.24
N GLY A 86 42.87 -18.12 -10.17
CA GLY A 86 43.83 -17.42 -11.04
C GLY A 86 43.85 -17.98 -12.47
N SER A 87 43.62 -19.28 -12.61
CA SER A 87 43.57 -19.95 -13.92
C SER A 87 42.20 -19.85 -14.62
N ARG A 88 41.19 -19.24 -13.97
CA ARG A 88 39.78 -19.15 -14.43
C ARG A 88 39.13 -20.52 -14.69
N GLN A 89 39.63 -21.58 -14.06
CA GLN A 89 39.09 -22.93 -14.11
C GLN A 89 38.18 -23.19 -12.91
N HIS A 90 37.25 -22.26 -12.65
CA HIS A 90 36.27 -22.35 -11.58
C HIS A 90 34.84 -22.21 -12.13
N ASN A 91 33.86 -22.71 -11.39
CA ASN A 91 32.43 -22.64 -11.72
C ASN A 91 31.68 -21.56 -10.91
N CYS A 92 32.39 -20.62 -10.29
CA CYS A 92 31.77 -19.50 -9.58
C CYS A 92 30.99 -18.59 -10.52
N ASP A 93 29.86 -18.07 -10.03
CA ASP A 93 29.06 -17.06 -10.72
C ASP A 93 29.87 -15.77 -10.97
N GLU A 94 29.53 -15.00 -12.00
CA GLU A 94 30.16 -13.69 -12.25
C GLU A 94 29.99 -12.72 -11.06
N ASN A 95 28.91 -12.89 -10.31
CA ASN A 95 28.61 -12.14 -9.09
C ASN A 95 29.13 -12.83 -7.81
N ALA A 96 30.07 -13.76 -7.93
CA ALA A 96 30.75 -14.40 -6.80
C ALA A 96 32.23 -14.02 -6.70
N ILE A 97 32.79 -14.26 -5.52
CA ILE A 97 34.20 -14.15 -5.16
C ILE A 97 34.72 -15.59 -5.04
N CYS A 98 35.74 -15.92 -5.84
CA CYS A 98 36.44 -17.20 -5.79
C CYS A 98 37.57 -17.13 -4.75
N THR A 99 37.66 -18.11 -3.87
CA THR A 99 38.76 -18.29 -2.92
C THR A 99 39.35 -19.69 -3.02
N ASN A 100 40.66 -19.81 -3.20
CA ASN A 100 41.33 -21.12 -3.18
C ASN A 100 41.33 -21.70 -1.76
N THR A 101 41.25 -23.02 -1.69
CA THR A 101 41.20 -23.81 -0.46
C THR A 101 42.06 -25.07 -0.63
N VAL A 102 42.41 -25.73 0.47
CA VAL A 102 43.29 -26.92 0.48
C VAL A 102 42.74 -28.12 -0.30
N ARG A 103 41.48 -28.05 -0.76
CA ARG A 103 40.80 -29.10 -1.54
C ARG A 103 40.13 -28.57 -2.81
N GLY A 104 40.64 -27.48 -3.39
CA GLY A 104 40.12 -26.83 -4.61
C GLY A 104 39.71 -25.39 -4.34
N HIS A 105 38.53 -24.96 -4.79
CA HIS A 105 38.04 -23.59 -4.58
C HIS A 105 36.67 -23.51 -3.90
N SER A 106 36.39 -22.36 -3.30
CA SER A 106 35.08 -21.99 -2.76
C SER A 106 34.57 -20.72 -3.43
N CYS A 107 33.27 -20.66 -3.68
CA CYS A 107 32.60 -19.51 -4.28
C CYS A 107 31.68 -18.88 -3.25
N THR A 108 31.83 -17.58 -3.00
CA THR A 108 30.94 -16.82 -2.11
C THR A 108 30.34 -15.65 -2.86
N CYS A 109 29.01 -15.46 -2.79
CA CYS A 109 28.39 -14.36 -3.52
C CYS A 109 28.92 -13.00 -3.02
N LYS A 110 29.09 -12.05 -3.95
CA LYS A 110 29.49 -10.67 -3.63
C LYS A 110 28.47 -10.00 -2.70
N PRO A 111 28.86 -8.98 -1.92
CA PRO A 111 27.91 -8.23 -1.09
C PRO A 111 26.71 -7.74 -1.89
N GLY A 112 25.50 -7.96 -1.36
CA GLY A 112 24.25 -7.62 -2.05
C GLY A 112 23.75 -8.68 -3.04
N TYR A 113 24.39 -9.84 -3.11
CA TYR A 113 23.91 -11.01 -3.83
C TYR A 113 23.72 -12.20 -2.88
N VAL A 114 22.76 -13.06 -3.19
CA VAL A 114 22.42 -14.26 -2.41
C VAL A 114 22.41 -15.49 -3.31
N GLY A 115 22.82 -16.63 -2.77
CA GLY A 115 22.91 -17.87 -3.51
C GLY A 115 23.96 -18.82 -2.94
N ASN A 116 24.41 -19.77 -3.77
CA ASN A 116 25.37 -20.80 -3.38
C ASN A 116 26.79 -20.55 -3.90
N GLY A 117 27.06 -19.35 -4.43
CA GLY A 117 28.35 -18.99 -5.03
C GLY A 117 28.52 -19.42 -6.49
N THR A 118 27.93 -20.54 -6.91
CA THR A 118 27.88 -20.94 -8.34
C THR A 118 26.71 -20.30 -9.08
N ILE A 119 25.65 -19.93 -8.35
CA ILE A 119 24.51 -19.16 -8.82
C ILE A 119 24.27 -18.06 -7.79
N CYS A 120 24.42 -16.81 -8.18
CA CYS A 120 24.22 -15.65 -7.33
C CYS A 120 23.15 -14.73 -7.92
N ARG A 121 22.11 -14.43 -7.15
CA ARG A 121 21.03 -13.52 -7.54
C ARG A 121 21.11 -12.24 -6.74
N ALA A 122 20.78 -11.12 -7.36
CA ALA A 122 20.73 -9.83 -6.68
C ALA A 122 19.75 -9.87 -5.50
N PHE A 123 20.14 -9.26 -4.39
CA PHE A 123 19.31 -9.12 -3.20
C PHE A 123 18.79 -7.68 -3.10
N CYS A 124 17.48 -7.56 -2.89
CA CYS A 124 16.79 -6.31 -2.65
C CYS A 124 16.16 -6.40 -1.25
N GLU A 125 16.62 -5.59 -0.30
CA GLU A 125 16.26 -5.67 1.13
C GLU A 125 14.76 -5.48 1.37
N GLU A 126 14.17 -4.46 0.74
CA GLU A 126 12.72 -4.20 0.79
C GLU A 126 11.93 -4.94 -0.31
N GLY A 127 12.63 -5.73 -1.14
CA GLY A 127 12.07 -6.39 -2.32
C GLY A 127 11.67 -5.41 -3.44
N CYS A 128 11.12 -5.97 -4.52
CA CYS A 128 10.52 -5.23 -5.62
C CYS A 128 9.01 -5.56 -5.66
N ARG A 129 8.17 -4.54 -5.75
CA ARG A 129 6.70 -4.64 -5.71
C ARG A 129 6.10 -4.76 -7.12
N TYR A 130 4.83 -5.14 -7.15
CA TYR A 130 3.99 -5.25 -8.37
C TYR A 130 4.65 -5.97 -9.55
N GLY A 131 5.43 -7.03 -9.28
CA GLY A 131 6.10 -7.83 -10.31
C GLY A 131 7.45 -7.29 -10.79
N GLY A 132 8.02 -6.28 -10.11
CA GLY A 132 9.37 -5.80 -10.38
C GLY A 132 10.45 -6.86 -10.17
N THR A 133 11.52 -6.78 -10.97
CA THR A 133 12.64 -7.73 -10.93
C THR A 133 13.89 -7.08 -10.32
N CYS A 134 14.49 -7.73 -9.32
CA CYS A 134 15.74 -7.28 -8.71
C CYS A 134 16.91 -7.66 -9.63
N VAL A 135 17.48 -6.68 -10.34
CA VAL A 135 18.55 -6.91 -11.33
C VAL A 135 19.94 -6.65 -10.75
N ALA A 136 20.04 -5.85 -9.69
CA ALA A 136 21.28 -5.55 -8.99
C ALA A 136 20.96 -5.25 -7.51
N PRO A 137 21.97 -5.22 -6.62
CA PRO A 137 21.75 -4.99 -5.20
C PRO A 137 20.90 -3.74 -4.94
N ASN A 138 19.75 -3.91 -4.31
CA ASN A 138 18.78 -2.84 -4.05
C ASN A 138 18.34 -2.03 -5.29
N LYS A 139 18.37 -2.64 -6.48
CA LYS A 139 17.93 -2.01 -7.74
C LYS A 139 16.88 -2.87 -8.45
N CYS A 140 15.66 -2.37 -8.46
CA CYS A 140 14.53 -2.97 -9.16
C CYS A 140 14.40 -2.42 -10.57
N VAL A 141 14.03 -3.29 -11.52
CA VAL A 141 13.48 -2.91 -12.82
C VAL A 141 11.98 -3.14 -12.75
N CYS A 142 11.23 -2.07 -13.04
CA CYS A 142 9.79 -2.06 -12.90
C CYS A 142 9.09 -2.49 -14.18
N PRO A 143 7.95 -3.20 -14.08
CA PRO A 143 7.09 -3.45 -15.22
C PRO A 143 6.51 -2.12 -15.76
N SER A 144 6.00 -2.16 -16.99
CA SER A 144 5.25 -1.04 -17.56
C SER A 144 4.09 -0.64 -16.63
N GLY A 145 3.88 0.67 -16.46
CA GLY A 145 2.86 1.22 -15.55
C GLY A 145 3.32 1.44 -14.11
N PHE A 146 4.53 1.03 -13.73
CA PHE A 146 5.07 1.26 -12.38
C PHE A 146 6.41 1.99 -12.37
N THR A 147 6.63 2.77 -11.32
CA THR A 147 7.84 3.55 -11.08
C THR A 147 8.22 3.51 -9.59
N GLY A 148 9.31 4.18 -9.23
CA GLY A 148 9.87 4.17 -7.88
C GLY A 148 11.04 3.20 -7.70
N LYS A 149 11.70 3.27 -6.55
CA LYS A 149 12.93 2.50 -6.28
C LYS A 149 12.64 1.00 -6.13
N HIS A 150 11.47 0.68 -5.62
CA HIS A 150 10.96 -0.65 -5.36
C HIS A 150 9.73 -0.96 -6.23
N CYS A 151 9.51 -0.20 -7.31
CA CYS A 151 8.32 -0.31 -8.16
C CYS A 151 7.02 -0.16 -7.36
N GLU A 152 7.04 0.70 -6.34
CA GLU A 152 5.95 0.88 -5.39
C GLU A 152 4.93 1.93 -5.83
N LYS A 153 5.28 2.74 -6.84
CA LYS A 153 4.44 3.83 -7.33
C LYS A 153 3.82 3.42 -8.66
N ASP A 154 2.54 3.66 -8.76
CA ASP A 154 1.81 3.63 -10.01
C ASP A 154 2.19 4.85 -10.86
N ILE A 155 2.23 4.69 -12.19
CA ILE A 155 2.39 5.80 -13.13
C ILE A 155 0.98 6.27 -13.48
N ASP A 156 0.64 7.51 -13.14
CA ASP A 156 -0.66 8.06 -13.51
C ASP A 156 -0.62 8.57 -14.96
N GLU A 157 -0.98 7.71 -15.91
CA GLU A 157 -0.90 8.06 -17.34
C GLU A 157 -1.83 9.22 -17.71
N CYS A 158 -2.90 9.43 -16.93
CA CYS A 158 -3.86 10.51 -17.12
C CYS A 158 -3.32 11.86 -16.65
N ALA A 159 -2.66 11.90 -15.49
CA ALA A 159 -2.10 13.11 -14.91
C ALA A 159 -0.78 13.52 -15.58
N GLU A 160 0.01 12.55 -16.05
CA GLU A 160 1.27 12.80 -16.76
C GLU A 160 1.06 13.16 -18.24
N GLY A 161 -0.18 13.07 -18.75
CA GLY A 161 -0.49 13.39 -20.15
C GLY A 161 0.16 12.43 -21.15
N ILE A 162 0.49 11.21 -20.71
CA ILE A 162 1.08 10.17 -21.55
C ILE A 162 0.03 9.63 -22.53
N ILE A 163 -1.22 9.57 -22.08
CA ILE A 163 -2.35 9.15 -22.90
C ILE A 163 -3.38 10.28 -23.07
N GLU A 164 -3.79 10.51 -24.31
CA GLU A 164 -4.94 11.33 -24.65
C GLU A 164 -6.05 10.44 -25.17
N CYS A 165 -7.06 10.20 -24.32
CA CYS A 165 -8.25 9.45 -24.71
C CYS A 165 -9.08 10.21 -25.76
N HIS A 166 -9.80 9.48 -26.61
CA HIS A 166 -10.66 10.05 -27.64
C HIS A 166 -11.74 10.99 -27.06
N ASN A 167 -12.24 11.94 -27.85
CA ASN A 167 -13.13 13.04 -27.42
C ASN A 167 -14.32 12.61 -26.56
N HIS A 168 -14.93 11.44 -26.85
CA HIS A 168 -16.12 10.95 -26.15
C HIS A 168 -15.80 10.05 -24.95
N SER A 169 -14.52 9.98 -24.56
CA SER A 169 -14.05 9.20 -23.43
C SER A 169 -13.26 10.08 -22.45
N ARG A 170 -13.06 9.58 -21.23
CA ARG A 170 -12.16 10.17 -20.24
C ARG A 170 -11.14 9.14 -19.81
N CYS A 171 -9.94 9.60 -19.50
CA CYS A 171 -8.91 8.77 -18.91
C CYS A 171 -9.25 8.45 -17.45
N VAL A 172 -9.10 7.19 -17.08
CA VAL A 172 -9.19 6.69 -15.71
C VAL A 172 -7.89 5.95 -15.40
N ASN A 173 -7.17 6.44 -14.39
CA ASN A 173 -5.94 5.81 -13.92
C ASN A 173 -6.26 4.56 -13.08
N LEU A 174 -5.54 3.47 -13.31
CA LEU A 174 -5.66 2.21 -12.57
C LEU A 174 -4.25 1.70 -12.20
N PRO A 175 -4.12 0.86 -11.14
CA PRO A 175 -2.80 0.37 -10.75
C PRO A 175 -2.11 -0.46 -11.85
N GLY A 176 -1.07 0.09 -12.46
CA GLY A 176 -0.23 -0.49 -13.50
C GLY A 176 -0.72 -0.31 -14.93
N TRP A 177 -1.81 0.42 -15.14
CA TRP A 177 -2.40 0.64 -16.47
C TRP A 177 -3.50 1.71 -16.43
N TYR A 178 -3.98 2.14 -17.60
CA TYR A 178 -5.11 3.06 -17.70
C TYR A 178 -6.26 2.46 -18.50
N HIS A 179 -7.42 3.10 -18.38
CA HIS A 179 -8.58 2.80 -19.20
C HIS A 179 -9.28 4.09 -19.66
N CYS A 180 -9.64 4.17 -20.94
CA CYS A 180 -10.46 5.25 -21.47
C CYS A 180 -11.94 4.86 -21.35
N GLU A 181 -12.62 5.40 -20.33
CA GLU A 181 -14.03 5.15 -20.07
C GLU A 181 -14.90 6.10 -20.92
N CYS A 182 -15.97 5.60 -21.53
CA CYS A 182 -16.93 6.45 -22.23
C CYS A 182 -17.58 7.48 -21.29
N ARG A 183 -17.76 8.71 -21.78
CA ARG A 183 -18.47 9.76 -21.04
C ARG A 183 -19.94 9.38 -20.90
N SER A 184 -20.62 9.99 -19.93
CA SER A 184 -22.08 9.89 -19.78
C SER A 184 -22.77 10.26 -21.10
N GLY A 185 -23.76 9.47 -21.52
CA GLY A 185 -24.43 9.61 -22.82
C GLY A 185 -23.75 8.86 -23.97
N PHE A 186 -22.63 8.16 -23.72
CA PHE A 186 -21.96 7.32 -24.70
C PHE A 186 -21.80 5.89 -24.19
N HIS A 187 -21.74 4.93 -25.11
CA HIS A 187 -21.49 3.52 -24.85
C HIS A 187 -20.51 2.93 -25.86
N ASP A 188 -19.84 1.82 -25.53
CA ASP A 188 -19.01 1.11 -26.50
C ASP A 188 -19.85 0.49 -27.62
N ASN A 189 -19.40 0.59 -28.87
CA ASN A 189 -20.06 -0.01 -30.04
C ASN A 189 -20.08 -1.56 -30.07
N GLY A 190 -19.72 -2.22 -28.97
CA GLY A 190 -19.55 -3.67 -28.86
C GLY A 190 -18.11 -4.15 -29.06
N THR A 191 -17.18 -3.26 -29.40
CA THR A 191 -15.74 -3.53 -29.40
C THR A 191 -15.04 -2.62 -28.39
N TYR A 192 -14.10 -3.16 -27.62
CA TYR A 192 -13.31 -2.38 -26.67
C TYR A 192 -12.09 -1.79 -27.37
N SER A 193 -11.94 -0.46 -27.32
CA SER A 193 -10.73 0.24 -27.77
C SER A 193 -9.97 0.84 -26.59
N LEU A 194 -8.67 0.61 -26.53
CA LEU A 194 -7.79 1.19 -25.50
C LEU A 194 -7.70 2.73 -25.61
N SER A 195 -7.97 3.31 -26.78
CA SER A 195 -7.98 4.76 -27.01
C SER A 195 -9.34 5.42 -26.74
N GLY A 196 -10.40 4.65 -26.49
CA GLY A 196 -11.77 5.18 -26.30
C GLY A 196 -12.50 5.58 -27.60
N GLU A 197 -11.97 5.20 -28.77
CA GLU A 197 -12.62 5.42 -30.08
C GLU A 197 -13.92 4.64 -30.27
N SER A 198 -14.13 3.60 -29.47
CA SER A 198 -15.34 2.76 -29.50
C SER A 198 -16.58 3.44 -28.95
N CYS A 199 -16.43 4.59 -28.27
CA CYS A 199 -17.53 5.31 -27.64
C CYS A 199 -18.45 5.98 -28.67
N VAL A 200 -19.65 5.42 -28.82
CA VAL A 200 -20.74 5.92 -29.65
C VAL A 200 -21.88 6.47 -28.80
N ASP A 201 -22.59 7.43 -29.36
CA ASP A 201 -23.71 8.10 -28.70
C ASP A 201 -24.85 7.13 -28.35
N ILE A 202 -25.45 7.29 -27.17
CA ILE A 202 -26.63 6.54 -26.76
C ILE A 202 -27.86 7.26 -27.32
N ASP A 203 -28.60 6.63 -28.21
CA ASP A 203 -29.86 7.21 -28.69
C ASP A 203 -30.99 6.99 -27.65
N GLU A 204 -31.12 7.93 -26.71
CA GLU A 204 -32.15 7.83 -25.66
C GLU A 204 -33.57 7.93 -26.21
N CYS A 205 -33.74 8.56 -27.37
CA CYS A 205 -35.02 8.66 -28.07
C CYS A 205 -35.44 7.30 -28.66
N ALA A 206 -34.53 6.58 -29.30
CA ALA A 206 -34.78 5.24 -29.83
C ALA A 206 -34.98 4.21 -28.70
N LEU A 207 -34.19 4.33 -27.62
CA LEU A 207 -34.26 3.44 -26.47
C LEU A 207 -35.45 3.73 -25.53
N ARG A 208 -36.14 4.87 -25.70
CA ARG A 208 -37.22 5.34 -24.82
C ARG A 208 -36.79 5.45 -23.35
N THR A 209 -35.53 5.80 -23.13
CA THR A 209 -34.96 6.03 -21.80
C THR A 209 -34.99 7.51 -21.42
N HIS A 210 -35.39 8.38 -22.34
CA HIS A 210 -35.55 9.81 -22.13
C HIS A 210 -36.60 10.16 -21.06
N THR A 211 -36.41 11.28 -20.39
CA THR A 211 -37.33 11.80 -19.35
C THR A 211 -38.28 12.88 -19.89
N CYS A 212 -38.38 13.04 -21.22
CA CYS A 212 -39.31 13.97 -21.85
C CYS A 212 -40.77 13.73 -21.42
N TRP A 213 -41.54 14.82 -21.30
CA TRP A 213 -42.96 14.77 -20.99
C TRP A 213 -43.76 14.10 -22.12
N ASN A 214 -44.95 13.58 -21.78
CA ASN A 214 -45.74 12.72 -22.68
C ASN A 214 -46.13 13.40 -24.02
N ASP A 215 -46.17 14.73 -24.06
CA ASP A 215 -46.56 15.54 -25.23
C ASP A 215 -45.38 16.28 -25.89
N SER A 216 -44.13 16.01 -25.48
CA SER A 216 -42.93 16.59 -26.11
C SER A 216 -42.24 15.60 -27.05
N ALA A 217 -41.69 16.13 -28.14
CA ALA A 217 -40.91 15.38 -29.10
C ALA A 217 -39.45 15.27 -28.61
N CYS A 218 -38.93 14.05 -28.51
CA CYS A 218 -37.52 13.78 -28.20
C CYS A 218 -36.65 14.02 -29.43
N VAL A 219 -35.51 14.68 -29.26
CA VAL A 219 -34.47 14.87 -30.27
C VAL A 219 -33.15 14.35 -29.72
N ASN A 220 -32.57 13.37 -30.40
CA ASN A 220 -31.29 12.80 -29.99
C ASN A 220 -30.14 13.77 -30.32
N LEU A 221 -29.23 13.97 -29.38
CA LEU A 221 -28.04 14.81 -29.49
C LEU A 221 -26.79 14.01 -29.08
N ALA A 222 -25.60 14.45 -29.50
CA ALA A 222 -24.39 13.77 -29.07
C ALA A 222 -24.16 13.95 -27.55
N GLY A 223 -24.23 12.86 -26.79
CA GLY A 223 -24.08 12.80 -25.34
C GLY A 223 -25.37 13.00 -24.54
N GLY A 224 -26.54 12.98 -25.18
CA GLY A 224 -27.83 13.07 -24.52
C GLY A 224 -28.99 13.44 -25.45
N PHE A 225 -30.09 13.92 -24.90
CA PHE A 225 -31.29 14.26 -25.69
C PHE A 225 -31.88 15.61 -25.30
N ASP A 226 -32.67 16.18 -26.20
CA ASP A 226 -33.47 17.38 -25.97
C ASP A 226 -34.98 17.09 -26.16
N CYS A 227 -35.83 17.85 -25.50
CA CYS A 227 -37.28 17.67 -25.53
C CYS A 227 -37.96 18.93 -26.11
N LEU A 228 -38.41 18.85 -27.36
CA LEU A 228 -39.11 19.94 -28.04
C LEU A 228 -40.62 19.88 -27.78
N CYS A 229 -41.21 20.98 -27.31
CA CYS A 229 -42.65 21.10 -27.13
C CYS A 229 -43.31 21.78 -28.35
N PRO A 230 -44.28 21.16 -29.05
CA PRO A 230 -44.88 21.76 -30.24
C PRO A 230 -45.78 22.98 -29.97
N SER A 231 -46.58 23.01 -28.88
CA SER A 231 -47.38 24.17 -28.40
C SER A 231 -48.23 23.83 -27.15
N GLY A 232 -48.27 24.69 -26.12
CA GLY A 232 -49.32 24.66 -25.08
C GLY A 232 -48.97 25.37 -23.74
N PRO A 233 -49.94 26.02 -23.05
CA PRO A 233 -49.74 26.73 -21.78
C PRO A 233 -49.46 25.83 -20.55
N SER A 234 -49.41 24.51 -20.74
CA SER A 234 -49.09 23.54 -19.69
C SER A 234 -47.68 22.93 -19.82
N CYS A 235 -46.88 23.39 -20.78
CA CYS A 235 -45.51 22.93 -21.03
C CYS A 235 -44.45 24.01 -20.80
N THR A 236 -44.83 25.17 -20.23
CA THR A 236 -43.89 26.28 -20.05
C THR A 236 -42.89 26.01 -18.92
N GLY A 237 -43.16 25.05 -18.02
CA GLY A 237 -42.33 24.81 -16.83
C GLY A 237 -42.29 25.99 -15.85
N ASP A 238 -43.16 26.98 -16.06
CA ASP A 238 -43.21 28.23 -15.32
C ASP A 238 -43.79 28.01 -13.92
N CYS A 239 -43.21 28.71 -12.94
CA CYS A 239 -43.55 28.55 -11.53
C CYS A 239 -44.47 29.70 -11.07
N PRO A 240 -45.59 29.40 -10.38
CA PRO A 240 -46.42 30.44 -9.78
C PRO A 240 -45.73 31.02 -8.53
N HIS A 241 -45.49 32.34 -8.51
CA HIS A 241 -44.90 33.07 -7.37
C HIS A 241 -45.78 34.27 -6.98
N GLU A 242 -45.75 34.69 -5.71
CA GLU A 242 -46.56 35.83 -5.23
C GLU A 242 -46.21 37.11 -6.01
N GLY A 243 -47.10 37.48 -6.96
CA GLY A 243 -46.92 38.61 -7.88
C GLY A 243 -46.74 38.26 -9.36
N GLY A 244 -46.83 36.98 -9.76
CA GLY A 244 -46.89 36.57 -11.17
C GLY A 244 -46.27 35.21 -11.47
N LEU A 245 -46.19 34.86 -12.76
CA LEU A 245 -45.51 33.66 -13.25
C LEU A 245 -44.00 33.92 -13.40
N LYS A 246 -43.18 32.98 -12.95
CA LYS A 246 -41.72 32.96 -13.17
C LYS A 246 -41.39 31.94 -14.25
N GLN A 247 -40.62 32.35 -15.25
CA GLN A 247 -40.29 31.49 -16.39
C GLN A 247 -39.43 30.30 -15.98
N ASN A 248 -39.57 29.15 -16.64
CA ASN A 248 -38.66 28.02 -16.40
C ASN A 248 -37.19 28.42 -16.65
N GLY A 249 -36.32 28.16 -15.67
CA GLY A 249 -34.92 28.61 -15.67
C GLY A 249 -34.70 30.04 -15.16
N GLN A 250 -35.75 30.81 -14.88
CA GLN A 250 -35.62 32.15 -14.32
C GLN A 250 -35.06 32.07 -12.89
N VAL A 251 -34.06 32.91 -12.61
CA VAL A 251 -33.45 33.06 -11.28
C VAL A 251 -33.80 34.44 -10.73
N TRP A 252 -34.20 34.52 -9.46
CA TRP A 252 -34.52 35.77 -8.78
C TRP A 252 -34.18 35.71 -7.29
N THR A 253 -34.03 36.88 -6.67
CA THR A 253 -33.88 37.03 -5.22
C THR A 253 -35.24 37.27 -4.57
N LEU A 254 -35.46 36.67 -3.39
CA LEU A 254 -36.71 36.84 -2.64
C LEU A 254 -36.78 38.27 -2.06
N LYS A 255 -37.94 38.92 -2.20
CA LYS A 255 -38.15 40.28 -1.63
C LYS A 255 -38.08 40.32 -0.10
N GLY A 256 -38.40 39.22 0.58
CA GLY A 256 -38.32 39.09 2.03
C GLY A 256 -37.00 38.53 2.56
N ASP A 257 -36.19 37.91 1.70
CA ASP A 257 -34.88 37.35 2.04
C ASP A 257 -33.91 37.55 0.87
N ARG A 258 -33.17 38.67 0.92
CA ARG A 258 -32.19 39.05 -0.11
C ARG A 258 -30.99 38.09 -0.21
N CYS A 259 -30.84 37.19 0.76
CA CYS A 259 -29.77 36.20 0.79
C CYS A 259 -30.19 34.85 0.19
N SER A 260 -31.46 34.72 -0.21
CA SER A 260 -31.99 33.55 -0.89
C SER A 260 -32.19 33.82 -2.37
N VAL A 261 -31.58 32.99 -3.19
CA VAL A 261 -31.73 32.95 -4.63
C VAL A 261 -32.63 31.77 -4.98
N CYS A 262 -33.75 32.07 -5.62
CA CYS A 262 -34.70 31.08 -6.09
C CYS A 262 -34.58 30.91 -7.59
N SER A 263 -34.71 29.67 -8.06
CA SER A 263 -34.87 29.33 -9.45
C SER A 263 -36.20 28.62 -9.67
N CYS A 264 -36.78 28.83 -10.85
CA CYS A 264 -37.89 28.04 -11.31
C CYS A 264 -37.35 26.87 -12.13
N LYS A 265 -37.72 25.65 -11.75
CA LYS A 265 -37.43 24.46 -12.54
C LYS A 265 -38.67 23.57 -12.57
N ASP A 266 -39.23 23.40 -13.77
CA ASP A 266 -40.34 22.47 -14.06
C ASP A 266 -41.56 22.68 -13.13
N GLY A 267 -41.98 23.95 -12.98
CA GLY A 267 -43.14 24.34 -12.17
C GLY A 267 -42.90 24.34 -10.66
N LYS A 268 -41.69 24.00 -10.20
CA LYS A 268 -41.29 24.04 -8.79
C LYS A 268 -40.27 25.15 -8.54
N ILE A 269 -40.50 25.89 -7.45
CA ILE A 269 -39.57 26.92 -6.99
C ILE A 269 -38.53 26.25 -6.08
N PHE A 270 -37.26 26.36 -6.47
CA PHE A 270 -36.12 25.91 -5.68
C PHE A 270 -35.38 27.12 -5.15
N CYS A 271 -35.45 27.33 -3.84
CA CYS A 271 -34.71 28.41 -3.19
C CYS A 271 -33.50 27.84 -2.47
N ARG A 272 -32.36 28.48 -2.64
CA ARG A 272 -31.13 28.21 -1.88
C ARG A 272 -30.53 29.51 -1.40
N ARG A 273 -29.78 29.45 -0.31
CA ARG A 273 -28.95 30.59 0.12
C ARG A 273 -27.88 30.86 -0.93
N THR A 274 -27.56 32.12 -1.17
CA THR A 274 -26.47 32.52 -2.07
C THR A 274 -25.18 31.84 -1.63
N ALA A 275 -24.49 31.18 -2.55
CA ALA A 275 -23.17 30.61 -2.27
C ALA A 275 -22.17 31.76 -2.11
N CYS A 276 -21.35 31.68 -1.07
CA CYS A 276 -20.42 32.73 -0.70
C CYS A 276 -19.07 32.51 -1.37
N ASP A 277 -18.65 33.50 -2.17
CA ASP A 277 -17.34 33.56 -2.80
C ASP A 277 -16.50 34.62 -2.07
N CYS A 278 -15.67 34.17 -1.13
CA CYS A 278 -14.86 35.04 -0.29
C CYS A 278 -13.60 35.59 -0.99
N GLU A 279 -13.32 35.19 -2.24
CA GLU A 279 -12.24 35.78 -3.04
C GLU A 279 -12.67 37.13 -3.65
N ASN A 280 -13.98 37.37 -3.75
CA ASN A 280 -14.55 38.60 -4.29
C ASN A 280 -14.62 39.71 -3.21
N PRO A 281 -13.90 40.84 -3.37
CA PRO A 281 -13.88 41.93 -2.39
C PRO A 281 -15.21 42.71 -2.28
N SER A 282 -16.19 42.45 -3.14
CA SER A 282 -17.53 43.06 -3.12
C SER A 282 -18.62 42.14 -2.57
N VAL A 283 -18.25 41.03 -1.91
CA VAL A 283 -19.21 40.08 -1.34
C VAL A 283 -20.10 40.75 -0.29
N ASP A 284 -21.41 40.45 -0.32
CA ASP A 284 -22.37 40.98 0.64
C ASP A 284 -22.16 40.28 2.00
N LEU A 285 -21.40 40.91 2.90
CA LEU A 285 -21.05 40.39 4.22
C LEU A 285 -22.28 40.09 5.10
N PHE A 286 -23.45 40.70 4.80
CA PHE A 286 -24.70 40.38 5.47
C PHE A 286 -25.22 38.98 5.08
N CYS A 287 -25.06 38.60 3.81
CA CYS A 287 -25.46 37.28 3.33
C CYS A 287 -24.37 36.21 3.51
N CYS A 288 -23.11 36.65 3.59
CA CYS A 288 -21.92 35.82 3.70
C CYS A 288 -21.04 36.26 4.88
N PRO A 289 -21.53 36.13 6.13
CA PRO A 289 -20.79 36.55 7.32
C PRO A 289 -19.45 35.80 7.50
N GLU A 290 -19.34 34.57 6.99
CA GLU A 290 -18.12 33.76 7.00
C GLU A 290 -16.95 34.36 6.20
N CYS A 291 -17.24 35.26 5.24
CA CYS A 291 -16.23 35.97 4.49
C CYS A 291 -15.68 37.19 5.25
N ASP A 292 -16.24 37.54 6.41
CA ASP A 292 -15.79 38.66 7.22
C ASP A 292 -14.50 38.31 8.00
N THR A 293 -13.38 38.86 7.54
CA THR A 293 -12.06 38.65 8.15
C THR A 293 -11.69 39.72 9.19
N ARG A 294 -12.57 40.71 9.44
CA ARG A 294 -12.29 41.80 10.38
C ARG A 294 -12.20 41.26 11.81
N VAL A 295 -11.16 41.67 12.53
CA VAL A 295 -10.96 41.31 13.95
C VAL A 295 -12.11 41.82 14.83
N THR A 296 -12.72 42.94 14.46
CA THR A 296 -13.90 43.51 15.15
C THR A 296 -15.15 42.66 15.04
N SER A 297 -15.20 41.76 14.05
CA SER A 297 -16.36 40.89 13.78
C SER A 297 -16.22 39.50 14.41
N GLN A 298 -15.15 39.27 15.18
CA GLN A 298 -14.92 38.01 15.88
C GLN A 298 -15.58 38.04 17.26
N CYS A 299 -16.14 36.90 17.67
CA CYS A 299 -16.82 36.76 18.94
C CYS A 299 -16.02 35.86 19.88
N LEU A 300 -16.06 36.16 21.17
CA LEU A 300 -15.61 35.25 22.21
C LEU A 300 -16.78 34.36 22.65
N ASP A 301 -16.48 33.10 22.93
CA ASP A 301 -17.45 32.18 23.53
C ASP A 301 -17.89 32.64 24.92
N GLN A 302 -18.93 32.02 25.45
CA GLN A 302 -19.54 32.40 26.74
C GLN A 302 -18.57 32.26 27.92
N ASN A 303 -17.51 31.47 27.75
CA ASN A 303 -16.45 31.27 28.73
C ASN A 303 -15.26 32.22 28.53
N GLY A 304 -15.22 32.98 27.42
CA GLY A 304 -14.13 33.90 27.07
C GLY A 304 -12.82 33.22 26.68
N HIS A 305 -12.84 31.93 26.39
CA HIS A 305 -11.66 31.09 26.15
C HIS A 305 -11.45 30.77 24.67
N LYS A 306 -12.51 30.81 23.86
CA LYS A 306 -12.46 30.42 22.44
C LYS A 306 -12.98 31.54 21.56
N LEU A 307 -12.20 31.86 20.54
CA LEU A 307 -12.50 32.88 19.55
C LEU A 307 -13.19 32.24 18.34
N TYR A 308 -14.31 32.82 17.92
CA TYR A 308 -15.13 32.41 16.80
C TYR A 308 -15.17 33.52 15.74
N ARG A 309 -15.12 33.13 14.47
CA ARG A 309 -15.27 34.06 13.35
C ARG A 309 -16.75 34.40 13.13
N SER A 310 -17.01 35.54 12.49
CA SER A 310 -18.37 35.89 12.06
C SER A 310 -18.92 34.77 11.17
N GLY A 311 -20.14 34.31 11.44
CA GLY A 311 -20.78 33.19 10.76
C GLY A 311 -20.68 31.85 11.49
N ASP A 312 -19.69 31.66 12.38
CA ASP A 312 -19.49 30.40 13.10
C ASP A 312 -20.62 30.09 14.08
N ASN A 313 -20.88 28.79 14.26
CA ASN A 313 -21.89 28.26 15.17
C ASN A 313 -21.29 27.26 16.17
N TRP A 314 -21.81 27.27 17.40
CA TRP A 314 -21.42 26.31 18.43
C TRP A 314 -22.55 26.04 19.41
N THR A 315 -22.41 24.97 20.19
CA THR A 315 -23.35 24.60 21.24
C THR A 315 -22.75 24.88 22.60
N TYR A 316 -23.48 25.59 23.46
CA TYR A 316 -23.08 25.88 24.84
C TYR A 316 -24.27 25.71 25.78
N SER A 317 -24.14 24.85 26.80
CA SER A 317 -25.19 24.62 27.82
C SER A 317 -26.60 24.42 27.22
N CYS A 318 -26.71 23.59 26.18
CA CYS A 318 -27.95 23.29 25.46
C CYS A 318 -28.64 24.48 24.78
N GLN A 319 -27.87 25.52 24.50
CA GLN A 319 -28.21 26.59 23.58
C GLN A 319 -27.34 26.46 22.33
N GLN A 320 -27.93 26.79 21.19
CA GLN A 320 -27.19 26.96 19.96
C GLN A 320 -26.86 28.44 19.80
N CYS A 321 -25.58 28.72 19.65
CA CYS A 321 -25.03 30.05 19.61
C CYS A 321 -24.37 30.30 18.25
N ARG A 322 -24.46 31.54 17.78
CA ARG A 322 -23.85 31.99 16.53
C ARG A 322 -23.17 33.34 16.73
N CYS A 323 -22.01 33.49 16.11
CA CYS A 323 -21.30 34.76 16.04
C CYS A 323 -21.73 35.54 14.79
N LEU A 324 -22.15 36.78 14.94
CA LEU A 324 -22.46 37.68 13.82
C LEU A 324 -21.91 39.08 14.14
N GLU A 325 -20.98 39.56 13.31
CA GLU A 325 -20.44 40.92 13.40
C GLU A 325 -19.92 41.33 14.80
N GLY A 326 -19.35 40.37 15.56
CA GLY A 326 -18.79 40.59 16.89
C GLY A 326 -19.78 40.36 18.05
N GLU A 327 -21.05 40.10 17.75
CA GLU A 327 -22.09 39.79 18.74
C GLU A 327 -22.41 38.29 18.77
N VAL A 328 -22.65 37.77 19.98
CA VAL A 328 -23.05 36.37 20.20
C VAL A 328 -24.55 36.32 20.43
N ASP A 329 -25.27 35.63 19.54
CA ASP A 329 -26.69 35.34 19.73
C ASP A 329 -26.88 33.85 20.03
N CYS A 330 -27.63 33.55 21.10
CA CYS A 330 -27.87 32.19 21.58
C CYS A 330 -29.36 31.93 21.74
N TRP A 331 -29.84 30.84 21.16
CA TRP A 331 -31.22 30.40 21.32
C TRP A 331 -31.29 28.97 21.87
N PRO A 332 -32.39 28.59 22.55
CA PRO A 332 -32.58 27.24 23.04
C PRO A 332 -32.49 26.21 21.90
N LEU A 333 -31.70 25.15 22.11
CA LEU A 333 -31.60 24.05 21.15
C LEU A 333 -32.96 23.34 21.05
N THR A 334 -33.54 23.30 19.84
CA THR A 334 -34.77 22.55 19.58
C THR A 334 -34.41 21.13 19.17
N CYS A 335 -34.85 20.14 19.95
CA CYS A 335 -34.58 18.74 19.67
C CYS A 335 -35.58 18.18 18.64
N PRO A 336 -35.15 17.26 17.76
CA PRO A 336 -36.05 16.56 16.85
C PRO A 336 -37.18 15.85 17.62
N ALA A 337 -38.40 15.89 17.09
CA ALA A 337 -39.53 15.14 17.66
C ALA A 337 -39.33 13.63 17.44
N GLN A 338 -39.14 12.89 18.53
CA GLN A 338 -38.91 11.45 18.48
C GLN A 338 -40.21 10.68 18.70
N SER A 339 -40.45 9.66 17.88
CA SER A 339 -41.63 8.78 17.93
C SER A 339 -41.23 7.36 18.34
N CYS A 340 -40.78 7.19 19.59
CA CYS A 340 -40.36 5.90 20.14
C CYS A 340 -40.91 5.69 21.55
N GLU A 341 -41.03 4.43 21.94
CA GLU A 341 -41.68 4.00 23.19
C GLU A 341 -40.94 4.47 24.44
N TYR A 342 -39.60 4.56 24.37
CA TYR A 342 -38.77 5.09 25.45
C TYR A 342 -37.70 6.05 24.89
N THR A 343 -37.49 7.16 25.61
CA THR A 343 -36.43 8.12 25.33
C THR A 343 -35.53 8.28 26.56
N ALA A 344 -34.23 8.43 26.34
CA ALA A 344 -33.24 8.67 27.40
C ALA A 344 -32.32 9.83 27.02
N LEU A 345 -31.86 10.58 28.02
CA LEU A 345 -30.88 11.66 27.88
C LEU A 345 -29.57 11.23 28.57
N SER A 346 -28.47 11.18 27.82
CA SER A 346 -27.14 10.88 28.35
C SER A 346 -26.61 12.05 29.19
N ASP A 347 -25.74 11.78 30.17
CA ASP A 347 -25.00 12.84 30.85
C ASP A 347 -24.17 13.65 29.85
N GLY A 348 -24.39 14.96 29.81
CA GLY A 348 -23.70 15.89 28.91
C GLY A 348 -24.34 16.06 27.52
N GLU A 349 -25.40 15.31 27.19
CA GLU A 349 -26.16 15.49 25.95
C GLU A 349 -27.38 16.41 26.17
N CYS A 350 -27.73 17.17 25.14
CA CYS A 350 -28.81 18.15 25.19
C CYS A 350 -30.13 17.66 24.58
N CYS A 351 -30.10 16.58 23.78
CA CYS A 351 -31.29 16.04 23.13
C CYS A 351 -31.51 14.56 23.45
N PRO A 352 -32.75 14.14 23.74
CA PRO A 352 -33.06 12.76 24.07
C PRO A 352 -33.00 11.86 22.83
N ARG A 353 -32.51 10.64 23.02
CA ARG A 353 -32.43 9.59 21.98
C ARG A 353 -33.40 8.45 22.29
N CYS A 354 -33.85 7.77 21.24
CA CYS A 354 -34.67 6.57 21.38
C CYS A 354 -33.84 5.43 21.97
N VAL A 355 -34.41 4.74 22.96
CA VAL A 355 -33.83 3.54 23.56
C VAL A 355 -34.82 2.40 23.53
N SER A 356 -34.34 1.20 23.24
CA SER A 356 -35.15 -0.02 23.15
C SER A 356 -35.37 -0.69 24.50
N ASP A 357 -34.45 -0.51 25.45
CA ASP A 357 -34.54 -1.06 26.81
C ASP A 357 -33.99 -0.04 27.84
N PRO A 358 -34.83 0.57 28.69
CA PRO A 358 -34.40 1.52 29.72
C PRO A 358 -33.55 0.88 30.83
N CYS A 359 -33.44 -0.46 30.90
CA CYS A 359 -32.59 -1.17 31.85
C CYS A 359 -31.15 -1.39 31.37
N LEU A 360 -30.86 -1.19 30.08
CA LEU A 360 -29.52 -1.37 29.48
C LEU A 360 -28.86 -0.05 29.07
N ALA A 361 -29.50 1.09 29.36
CA ALA A 361 -28.85 2.38 29.26
C ALA A 361 -27.80 2.48 30.37
N ASP A 362 -26.57 2.07 30.04
CA ASP A 362 -25.41 2.12 30.92
C ASP A 362 -25.40 3.47 31.64
N ASN A 363 -25.56 3.40 32.97
CA ASN A 363 -25.46 4.46 33.97
C ASN A 363 -26.75 5.00 34.63
N ILE A 364 -27.95 4.42 34.41
CA ILE A 364 -29.14 4.77 35.22
C ILE A 364 -29.30 3.78 36.36
N THR A 365 -28.80 4.11 37.55
CA THR A 365 -29.17 3.40 38.78
C THR A 365 -30.55 3.87 39.25
N TYR A 366 -31.44 2.94 39.63
CA TYR A 366 -32.63 3.04 40.52
C TYR A 366 -33.90 2.36 39.98
N ASP A 367 -34.63 1.77 40.93
CA ASP A 367 -35.77 0.85 40.76
C ASP A 367 -37.00 1.50 40.09
N ILE A 368 -37.29 1.06 38.86
CA ILE A 368 -38.23 1.64 37.88
C ILE A 368 -39.72 1.36 38.17
N ARG A 369 -40.08 0.67 39.27
CA ARG A 369 -41.47 0.21 39.45
C ARG A 369 -42.43 1.22 40.08
N LYS A 370 -41.99 2.41 40.49
CA LYS A 370 -42.88 3.43 41.07
C LYS A 370 -42.61 4.82 40.49
N THR A 371 -43.60 5.35 39.78
CA THR A 371 -43.64 6.71 39.24
C THR A 371 -44.77 7.52 39.89
N PHE A 372 -44.59 8.82 40.02
CA PHE A 372 -45.60 9.77 40.47
C PHE A 372 -45.80 10.87 39.42
N LEU A 373 -47.04 11.28 39.17
CA LEU A 373 -47.34 12.38 38.28
C LEU A 373 -47.34 13.68 39.09
N ASP A 374 -46.46 14.63 38.76
CA ASP A 374 -46.52 15.94 39.41
C ASP A 374 -47.75 16.75 38.94
N GLY A 375 -48.02 17.88 39.61
CA GLY A 375 -49.19 18.73 39.33
C GLY A 375 -49.24 19.34 37.92
N TYR A 376 -48.22 19.09 37.08
CA TYR A 376 -48.13 19.55 35.69
C TYR A 376 -48.08 18.38 34.69
N GLY A 377 -48.33 17.14 35.14
CA GLY A 377 -48.47 15.98 34.27
C GLY A 377 -47.17 15.27 33.93
N ILE A 378 -46.04 15.63 34.55
CA ILE A 378 -44.74 14.99 34.29
C ILE A 378 -44.60 13.78 35.22
N THR A 379 -44.32 12.62 34.64
CA THR A 379 -44.12 11.37 35.38
C THR A 379 -42.69 11.33 35.92
N ARG A 380 -42.53 11.40 37.24
CA ARG A 380 -41.22 11.42 37.93
C ARG A 380 -40.97 10.12 38.71
N LEU A 381 -39.71 9.70 38.74
CA LEU A 381 -39.26 8.45 39.37
C LEU A 381 -39.07 8.60 40.88
N SER A 382 -39.19 7.48 41.61
CA SER A 382 -38.93 7.41 43.04
C SER A 382 -37.55 7.97 43.41
N GLY A 383 -37.50 8.90 44.36
CA GLY A 383 -36.25 9.54 44.80
C GLY A 383 -35.81 10.77 44.01
N SER A 384 -36.47 11.11 42.90
CA SER A 384 -36.14 12.30 42.11
C SER A 384 -36.30 13.58 42.96
N VAL A 385 -35.30 14.47 42.87
CA VAL A 385 -35.32 15.81 43.48
C VAL A 385 -35.39 16.83 42.35
N TRP A 386 -36.28 17.81 42.45
CA TRP A 386 -36.38 18.87 41.46
C TRP A 386 -36.64 20.21 42.12
N THR A 387 -36.27 21.29 41.41
CA THR A 387 -36.59 22.65 41.81
C THR A 387 -38.00 23.01 41.40
N MET A 388 -38.74 23.65 42.32
CA MET A 388 -40.11 24.09 42.05
C MET A 388 -40.09 25.23 41.04
N VAL A 389 -40.86 25.10 39.94
CA VAL A 389 -40.90 26.11 38.89
C VAL A 389 -41.51 27.40 39.47
N GLY A 390 -40.75 28.51 39.41
CA GLY A 390 -41.11 29.80 40.01
C GLY A 390 -40.45 30.10 41.37
N SER A 391 -39.76 29.14 41.98
CA SER A 391 -38.95 29.35 43.19
C SER A 391 -37.67 28.51 43.13
N PRO A 392 -36.58 29.05 42.52
CA PRO A 392 -35.36 28.28 42.26
C PRO A 392 -34.62 27.84 43.53
N CYS A 393 -34.98 28.38 44.70
CA CYS A 393 -34.38 28.01 46.00
C CYS A 393 -35.12 26.88 46.74
N THR A 394 -36.25 26.38 46.21
CA THR A 394 -37.05 25.35 46.87
C THR A 394 -36.93 24.02 46.14
N THR A 395 -36.42 22.99 46.82
CA THR A 395 -36.23 21.65 46.28
C THR A 395 -37.29 20.68 46.80
N CYS A 396 -38.01 20.03 45.89
CA CYS A 396 -39.00 18.99 46.17
C CYS A 396 -38.36 17.62 45.98
N LYS A 397 -38.57 16.70 46.93
CA LYS A 397 -38.09 15.31 46.85
C LYS A 397 -39.26 14.35 46.87
N CYS A 398 -39.34 13.46 45.87
CA CYS A 398 -40.32 12.38 45.87
C CYS A 398 -40.00 11.38 46.99
N LYS A 399 -40.89 11.26 47.99
CA LYS A 399 -40.81 10.27 49.08
C LYS A 399 -42.01 9.33 48.99
N VAL A 400 -41.74 8.03 48.93
CA VAL A 400 -42.76 6.97 49.00
C VAL A 400 -43.29 6.93 50.43
N ARG A 401 -44.62 6.99 50.63
CA ARG A 401 -45.23 6.61 51.92
C ARG A 401 -45.18 5.09 52.01
N GLU A 402 -44.65 4.56 53.12
CA GLU A 402 -44.68 3.14 53.44
C GLU A 402 -46.10 2.58 53.45
#